data_AF-A0A8S3JG22-F1
#
_entry.id   AF-A0A8S3JG22-F1
#
_cell.length_a   1.000
_cell.length_b   1.000
_cell.length_c   1.000
_cell.angle_alpha   90.00
_cell.angle_beta   90.00
_cell.angle_gamma   90.00
#
_symmetry.space_group_name_H-M   'P 1'
#
loop_
_entity.id
_entity.type
_entity.pdbx_description
1 polymer ?
#
loop_
_entity_poly.entity_id
_entity_poly.type
_entity_poly.pdbx_seq_one_letter_code
_entity_poly.pdbx_strand_id
1 'polypeptide(L)'
;MPSFCHVVYRESRSVGELLKHCTRQQRSTVDYFLHIHMLPSSTDFSIRTTRFKPIQVVPWNIKDNAYAVQQKNASNTETPYKDWSRTIFVSPLHGKMTAFSLGSIMSTVFGAVSMAQINTDKYGYPT
;
A
#
# COMPACT_ATOMS: atom_id res chain seq x y z
N MET A 1 -17.37 3.90 12.01
CA MET A 1 -15.93 3.92 11.69
C MET A 1 -15.74 3.47 10.25
N PRO A 2 -14.85 4.07 9.45
CA PRO A 2 -14.53 3.54 8.14
C PRO A 2 -13.86 2.17 8.31
N SER A 3 -14.47 1.12 7.76
CA SER A 3 -13.93 -0.24 7.77
C SER A 3 -13.16 -0.49 6.48
N PHE A 4 -11.95 -1.03 6.59
CA PHE A 4 -11.19 -1.57 5.46
C PHE A 4 -11.13 -3.10 5.58
N CYS A 5 -10.90 -3.78 4.45
CA CYS A 5 -10.64 -5.22 4.42
C CYS A 5 -9.45 -5.52 3.50
N HIS A 6 -8.77 -6.62 3.78
CA HIS A 6 -7.68 -7.12 2.96
C HIS A 6 -8.16 -8.35 2.18
N VAL A 7 -7.80 -8.42 0.90
CA VAL A 7 -8.11 -9.56 0.03
C VAL A 7 -6.80 -10.12 -0.51
N VAL A 8 -6.42 -11.30 -0.03
CA VAL A 8 -5.18 -11.97 -0.42
C VAL A 8 -5.45 -12.91 -1.59
N TYR A 9 -4.71 -12.73 -2.69
CA TYR A 9 -4.77 -13.63 -3.84
C TYR A 9 -3.55 -14.55 -3.86
N ARG A 10 -3.76 -15.81 -4.27
CA ARG A 10 -2.69 -16.79 -4.44
C ARG A 10 -1.83 -16.49 -5.68
N GLU A 11 -2.45 -15.96 -6.74
CA GLU A 11 -1.80 -15.69 -8.02
C GLU A 11 -1.88 -14.20 -8.37
N SER A 12 -0.77 -13.62 -8.84
CA SER A 12 -0.73 -12.22 -9.28
C SER A 12 -1.66 -11.93 -10.46
N ARG A 13 -1.97 -12.94 -11.28
CA ARG A 13 -2.91 -12.83 -12.42
C ARG A 13 -4.32 -12.46 -11.96
N SER A 14 -4.78 -13.01 -10.83
CA SER A 14 -6.10 -12.73 -10.27
C SER A 14 -6.24 -11.28 -9.82
N VAL A 15 -5.16 -10.69 -9.28
CA VAL A 15 -5.12 -9.26 -8.97
C VAL A 15 -5.26 -8.43 -10.25
N GLY A 16 -4.50 -8.79 -11.30
CA GLY A 16 -4.60 -8.13 -12.60
C GLY A 16 -6.01 -8.19 -13.19
N GLU A 17 -6.68 -9.33 -13.07
CA GLU A 17 -8.06 -9.50 -13.54
C GLU A 17 -9.05 -8.63 -12.75
N LEU A 18 -8.94 -8.60 -11.42
CA LEU A 18 -9.75 -7.70 -10.59
C LEU A 18 -9.59 -6.23 -11.01
N LEU A 19 -8.35 -5.78 -11.25
CA LEU A 19 -8.07 -4.40 -11.63
C LEU A 19 -8.65 -4.02 -13.00
N LYS A 20 -8.83 -4.98 -13.93
CA LYS A 20 -9.51 -4.73 -15.21
C LYS A 20 -11.00 -4.40 -15.04
N HIS A 21 -11.64 -4.95 -14.02
CA HIS A 21 -13.04 -4.65 -13.68
C HIS A 21 -13.21 -3.38 -12.84
N CYS A 22 -12.10 -2.78 -12.39
CA CYS A 22 -12.14 -1.53 -11.64
C CYS A 22 -12.23 -0.32 -12.59
N THR A 23 -12.98 0.69 -12.17
CA THR A 23 -12.98 2.00 -12.83
C THR A 23 -11.78 2.82 -12.35
N ARG A 24 -11.12 3.55 -13.24
CA ARG A 24 -10.01 4.47 -12.90
C ARG A 24 -10.50 5.91 -12.91
N GLN A 25 -10.09 6.71 -11.92
CA GLN A 25 -10.49 8.11 -11.87
C GLN A 25 -9.65 8.95 -12.86
N GLN A 26 -10.30 9.82 -13.62
CA GLN A 26 -9.67 10.62 -14.68
C GLN A 26 -8.56 11.57 -14.19
N ARG A 27 -8.56 11.92 -12.89
CA ARG A 27 -7.57 12.82 -12.26
C ARG A 27 -6.39 12.08 -11.61
N SER A 28 -6.49 10.78 -11.38
CA SER A 28 -5.44 9.96 -10.76
C SER A 28 -5.42 8.62 -11.45
N THR A 29 -4.40 8.38 -12.28
CA THR A 29 -4.22 7.09 -12.97
C THR A 29 -3.93 5.95 -12.01
N VAL A 30 -3.68 6.23 -10.73
CA VAL A 30 -3.24 5.25 -9.73
C VAL A 30 -4.42 4.65 -8.95
N ASP A 31 -5.54 5.35 -8.83
CA ASP A 31 -6.64 4.92 -7.97
C ASP A 31 -7.67 4.05 -8.73
N TYR A 32 -7.89 2.84 -8.21
CA TYR A 32 -8.88 1.90 -8.70
C TYR A 32 -10.13 1.94 -7.82
N PHE A 33 -11.31 1.84 -8.43
CA PHE A 33 -12.58 1.80 -7.72
C PHE A 33 -13.46 0.65 -8.20
N LEU A 34 -14.08 -0.04 -7.25
CA LEU A 34 -15.06 -1.09 -7.50
C LEU A 34 -16.44 -0.64 -6.99
N HIS A 35 -17.47 -0.84 -7.81
CA HIS A 35 -18.83 -0.43 -7.49
C HIS A 35 -19.61 -1.66 -7.03
N ILE A 36 -19.81 -1.81 -5.71
CA ILE A 36 -20.57 -2.93 -5.16
C ILE A 36 -22.04 -2.53 -4.99
N HIS A 37 -22.93 -3.40 -5.45
CA HIS A 37 -24.34 -3.35 -5.12
C HIS A 37 -24.55 -3.67 -3.65
N MET A 38 -25.08 -2.72 -2.89
CA MET A 38 -25.48 -3.00 -1.52
C MET A 38 -26.93 -3.45 -1.47
N LEU A 39 -27.19 -4.55 -0.76
CA LEU A 39 -28.55 -4.92 -0.39
C LEU A 39 -29.11 -3.89 0.59
N PRO A 40 -30.43 -3.62 0.57
CA PRO A 40 -31.05 -2.77 1.59
C PRO A 40 -30.78 -3.37 2.97
N SER A 41 -30.25 -2.56 3.88
CA SER A 41 -30.23 -2.93 5.30
C SER A 41 -31.66 -2.89 5.81
N SER A 42 -32.13 -4.01 6.37
CA SER A 42 -33.51 -4.23 6.83
C SER A 42 -33.93 -3.35 8.03
N THR A 43 -33.09 -2.43 8.49
CA THR A 43 -33.33 -1.60 9.67
C THR A 43 -33.38 -0.09 9.40
N ASP A 44 -33.23 0.36 8.15
CA ASP A 44 -33.31 1.79 7.86
C ASP A 44 -34.15 2.09 6.60
N PHE A 45 -35.43 2.36 6.83
CA PHE A 45 -36.43 2.69 5.80
C PHE A 45 -36.18 4.08 5.15
N SER A 46 -35.17 4.83 5.61
CA SER A 46 -34.84 6.20 5.18
C SER A 46 -33.87 6.26 3.99
N ILE A 47 -33.05 5.23 3.75
CA ILE A 47 -31.99 5.30 2.73
C ILE A 47 -32.51 4.80 1.37
N ARG A 48 -33.30 5.64 0.70
CA ARG A 48 -33.51 5.57 -0.76
C ARG A 48 -32.36 6.22 -1.54
N THR A 49 -31.13 6.17 -1.04
CA THR A 49 -30.01 6.91 -1.64
C THR A 49 -28.79 5.99 -1.81
N THR A 50 -28.40 5.85 -3.09
CA THR A 50 -27.24 5.14 -3.67
C THR A 50 -27.15 3.62 -3.46
N ARG A 51 -27.70 2.87 -4.44
CA ARG A 51 -27.55 1.39 -4.58
C ARG A 51 -26.10 0.91 -4.81
N PHE A 52 -25.16 1.84 -4.99
CA PHE A 52 -23.76 1.58 -5.29
C PHE A 52 -22.87 2.44 -4.40
N LYS A 53 -21.91 1.80 -3.71
CA LYS A 53 -20.81 2.51 -3.07
C LYS A 53 -19.52 2.29 -3.86
N PRO A 54 -18.80 3.35 -4.26
CA PRO A 54 -17.46 3.19 -4.80
C PRO A 54 -16.52 2.82 -3.66
N ILE A 55 -15.84 1.68 -3.81
CA ILE A 55 -14.85 1.19 -2.88
C ILE A 55 -13.49 1.36 -3.54
N GLN A 56 -12.57 2.07 -2.87
CA GLN A 56 -11.21 2.20 -3.36
C GLN A 56 -10.48 0.86 -3.22
N VAL A 57 -9.87 0.42 -4.31
CA VAL A 57 -9.00 -0.74 -4.37
C VAL A 57 -7.56 -0.24 -4.47
N VAL A 58 -6.73 -0.60 -3.49
CA VAL A 58 -5.31 -0.26 -3.47
C VAL A 58 -4.51 -1.56 -3.61
N PRO A 59 -3.95 -1.86 -4.80
CA PRO A 59 -3.07 -3.01 -4.94
C PRO A 59 -1.74 -2.75 -4.23
N TRP A 60 -1.24 -3.75 -3.51
CA TRP A 60 0.06 -3.70 -2.86
C TRP A 60 1.10 -4.46 -3.66
N ASN A 61 2.23 -3.81 -3.96
CA ASN A 61 3.38 -4.46 -4.58
C ASN A 61 4.30 -5.01 -3.49
N ILE A 62 4.24 -6.32 -3.27
CA ILE A 62 5.03 -7.01 -2.25
C ILE A 62 6.55 -6.80 -2.44
N LYS A 63 7.00 -6.54 -3.68
CA LYS A 63 8.42 -6.29 -3.98
C LYS A 63 8.93 -4.92 -3.52
N ASP A 64 8.04 -4.01 -3.16
CA ASP A 64 8.35 -2.63 -2.74
C ASP A 64 8.22 -2.45 -1.22
N ASN A 65 8.38 -3.56 -0.49
CA ASN A 65 8.39 -3.55 0.97
C ASN A 65 9.71 -3.02 1.55
N ALA A 66 10.78 -2.99 0.77
CA ALA A 66 12.09 -2.51 1.17
C ALA A 66 12.77 -1.76 0.04
N TYR A 67 13.47 -0.69 0.40
CA TYR A 67 14.28 0.12 -0.49
C TYR A 67 15.65 0.29 0.16
N ALA A 68 16.70 -0.19 -0.51
CA ALA A 68 18.08 0.03 -0.11
C ALA A 68 18.73 1.01 -1.09
N VAL A 69 19.32 2.08 -0.58
CA VAL A 69 20.16 2.96 -1.40
C VAL A 69 21.47 2.23 -1.62
N GLN A 70 21.75 1.83 -2.87
CA GLN A 70 23.04 1.24 -3.21
C GLN A 70 24.15 2.21 -2.81
N GLN A 71 24.87 1.87 -1.74
CA GLN A 71 26.12 2.54 -1.41
C GLN A 71 27.11 2.09 -2.48
N LYS A 72 27.60 3.02 -3.30
CA LYS A 72 28.52 2.78 -4.43
C LYS A 72 29.82 2.04 -4.05
N ASN A 73 30.06 1.81 -2.76
CA ASN A 73 31.26 1.21 -2.22
C ASN A 73 31.00 -0.13 -1.47
N ALA A 74 29.75 -0.61 -1.41
CA ALA A 74 29.45 -1.90 -0.81
C ALA A 74 29.58 -2.97 -1.89
N SER A 75 30.62 -3.80 -1.80
CA SER A 75 30.76 -5.02 -2.58
C SER A 75 29.46 -5.81 -2.57
N ASN A 76 29.04 -6.30 -3.74
CA ASN A 76 27.95 -7.26 -3.88
C ASN A 76 28.02 -8.29 -2.75
N THR A 77 26.87 -8.63 -2.16
CA THR A 77 26.66 -9.75 -1.23
C THR A 77 26.71 -9.50 0.28
N GLU A 78 26.29 -8.33 0.79
CA GLU A 78 25.94 -8.22 2.22
C GLU A 78 24.58 -7.57 2.42
N THR A 79 23.64 -8.32 3.01
CA THR A 79 22.41 -7.77 3.58
C THR A 79 22.83 -6.67 4.57
N PRO A 80 22.40 -5.40 4.41
CA PRO A 80 22.84 -4.33 5.28
C PRO A 80 22.54 -4.73 6.72
N TYR A 81 23.59 -4.87 7.54
CA TYR A 81 23.43 -5.15 8.95
C TYR A 81 22.48 -4.09 9.54
N LYS A 82 21.35 -4.56 10.10
CA LYS A 82 20.33 -3.66 10.63
C LYS A 82 20.83 -3.09 11.95
N ASP A 83 21.44 -1.92 11.88
CA ASP A 83 21.84 -1.17 13.06
C ASP A 83 20.59 -0.57 13.73
N TRP A 84 20.10 -1.29 14.74
CA TRP A 84 18.94 -0.86 15.52
C TRP A 84 19.18 0.48 16.25
N SER A 85 20.44 0.86 16.51
CA SER A 85 20.75 2.15 17.15
C SER A 85 20.52 3.35 16.22
N ARG A 86 20.45 3.12 14.91
CA ARG A 86 20.22 4.14 13.86
C ARG A 86 18.93 3.92 13.09
N THR A 87 18.07 3.04 13.57
CA THR A 87 16.78 2.72 12.95
C THR A 87 15.67 3.44 13.70
N ILE A 88 14.81 4.14 12.98
CA ILE A 88 13.61 4.78 13.53
C ILE A 88 12.35 4.14 12.97
N PHE A 89 11.28 4.16 13.77
CA PHE A 89 9.95 3.79 13.33
C PHE A 89 9.16 5.04 12.96
N VAL A 90 8.49 5.01 11.81
CA VAL A 90 7.72 6.15 11.29
C VAL A 90 6.24 5.80 11.30
N SER A 91 5.42 6.66 11.91
CA SER A 91 3.96 6.55 11.91
C SER A 91 3.31 7.93 12.06
N PRO A 92 2.08 8.15 11.55
CA PRO A 92 1.32 7.28 10.63
C PRO A 92 1.79 7.46 9.17
N LEU A 93 1.71 6.39 8.37
CA LEU A 93 1.97 6.43 6.93
C LEU A 93 0.67 6.30 6.14
N HIS A 94 0.59 6.95 4.98
CA HIS A 94 -0.50 6.71 4.05
C HIS A 94 -0.42 5.27 3.53
N GLY A 95 -1.53 4.53 3.47
CA GLY A 95 -1.58 3.14 2.97
C GLY A 95 -1.22 2.93 1.48
N LYS A 96 -0.74 3.98 0.81
CA LYS A 96 -0.23 3.98 -0.58
C LYS A 96 1.27 4.32 -0.65
N MET A 97 1.91 4.58 0.50
CA MET A 97 3.32 4.91 0.59
C MET A 97 4.17 3.69 0.21
N THR A 98 5.18 3.89 -0.62
CA THR A 98 6.15 2.86 -0.97
C THR A 98 7.42 2.96 -0.15
N ALA A 99 8.19 1.88 -0.03
CA ALA A 99 9.49 1.94 0.63
C ALA A 99 10.43 2.93 -0.11
N PHE A 100 10.37 2.95 -1.44
CA PHE A 100 11.10 3.92 -2.26
C PHE A 100 10.73 5.37 -1.92
N SER A 101 9.43 5.71 -1.94
CA SER A 101 8.99 7.09 -1.69
C SER A 101 9.34 7.52 -0.27
N LEU A 102 9.19 6.62 0.71
CA LEU A 102 9.59 6.88 2.09
C LEU A 102 11.10 7.16 2.19
N GLY A 103 11.95 6.30 1.63
CA GLY A 103 13.40 6.49 1.66
C GLY A 103 13.87 7.76 0.97
N SER A 104 13.24 8.13 -0.15
CA SER A 104 13.53 9.36 -0.88
C SER A 104 13.15 10.63 -0.09
N ILE A 105 11.95 10.65 0.49
CA ILE A 105 11.48 11.76 1.33
C ILE A 105 12.38 11.91 2.56
N MET A 106 12.63 10.81 3.27
CA MET A 106 13.48 10.82 4.46
C MET A 106 14.90 11.27 4.13
N SER A 107 15.43 10.87 2.96
CA SER A 107 16.74 11.32 2.50
C SER A 107 16.80 12.82 2.23
N THR A 108 15.71 13.39 1.74
CA THR A 108 15.60 14.82 1.42
C THR A 108 15.51 15.67 2.69
N VAL A 109 14.80 15.18 3.71
CA VAL A 109 14.54 15.94 4.95
C VAL A 109 15.67 15.78 5.98
N PHE A 110 16.19 14.56 6.14
CA PHE A 110 17.11 14.22 7.24
C PHE A 110 18.54 13.87 6.76
N GLY A 111 18.80 13.96 5.46
CA GLY A 111 20.07 13.55 4.87
C GLY A 111 20.11 12.05 4.55
N ALA A 112 21.25 11.55 4.08
CA ALA A 112 21.36 10.24 3.45
C ALA A 112 20.80 9.08 4.30
N VAL A 113 19.72 8.45 3.80
CA VAL A 113 19.14 7.22 4.37
C VAL A 113 19.76 6.01 3.67
N SER A 114 20.20 5.02 4.45
CA SER A 114 20.74 3.77 3.90
C SER A 114 19.65 2.83 3.39
N MET A 115 18.53 2.76 4.10
CA MET A 115 17.41 1.87 3.79
C MET A 115 16.10 2.41 4.36
N ALA A 116 14.99 2.14 3.66
CA ALA A 116 13.63 2.26 4.16
C ALA A 116 12.91 0.91 4.01
N GLN A 117 12.07 0.56 4.98
CA GLN A 117 11.30 -0.68 4.97
C GLN A 117 9.90 -0.42 5.50
N ILE A 118 8.89 -0.92 4.79
CA ILE A 118 7.50 -0.93 5.24
C ILE A 118 7.30 -2.19 6.07
N ASN A 119 6.79 -2.02 7.29
CA ASN A 119 6.45 -3.16 8.14
C ASN A 119 5.26 -3.91 7.54
N THR A 120 5.36 -5.23 7.43
CA THR A 120 4.30 -6.06 6.84
C THR A 120 3.93 -7.24 7.73
N ASP A 121 2.68 -7.67 7.66
CA ASP A 121 2.22 -8.91 8.28
C ASP A 121 2.76 -10.17 7.58
N LYS A 122 2.34 -11.34 8.07
CA LYS A 122 2.70 -12.65 7.51
C LYS A 122 2.23 -12.89 6.06
N TYR A 123 1.32 -12.07 5.55
CA TYR A 123 0.82 -12.13 4.18
C TYR A 123 1.44 -11.03 3.29
N GLY A 124 2.36 -10.24 3.83
CA GLY A 124 3.03 -9.16 3.13
C GLY A 124 2.21 -7.88 3.02
N TYR A 125 1.15 -7.71 3.81
CA TYR A 125 0.37 -6.46 3.85
C TYR A 125 0.97 -5.44 4.81
N PRO A 126 0.98 -4.14 4.46
CA PRO A 126 1.43 -3.08 5.37
C PRO A 126 0.64 -3.05 6.68
N THR A 127 1.36 -2.92 7.81
CA THR A 127 0.81 -2.82 9.18
C THR A 127 1.36 -1.62 9.92
#